data_AF-A0A8H6U1A7-F1
#
_entry.id   AF-A0A8H6U1A7-F1
#
_cell.length_a   1.000
_cell.length_b   1.000
_cell.length_c   1.000
_cell.angle_alpha   90.00
_cell.angle_beta   90.00
_cell.angle_gamma   90.00
#
_symmetry.space_group_name_H-M   'P 1'
#
loop_
_entity.id
_entity.type
_entity.pdbx_description
1 polymer ?
#
loop_
_entity_poly.entity_id
_entity_poly.type
_entity_poly.pdbx_seq_one_letter_code
_entity_poly.pdbx_strand_id
1 'polypeptide(L)'
;MRQAGWPTPLAGEGDPTTNPLLPGGAHPMPFWLQAGGKDGSTFASGPGGVISSINDVAKWLQMLISNGVNPATNATVIPADVLETVTTGVTVWPFTENYPEFSASTYGGGQYKSNYRGHDLIEHGGDVQGFHSAFTRFPFEGAGVAILSNDDLFYIRDTIRYRVMDELFGLEPVDWNTRYQQVAVGTALVRASLVNTSRAANAKPPTGGFSSLVGNYSNLGYTSVELCQIVPPPSSASQACGALAQTLHSTFPSFIDSSIPTFAFTWDRVAAQYMKLAHFDGNVFNLTGWTGMPTGNASSPIWAYDAGFSSTNVVFGSGSNGGSGFGFVGGVWGAQDSPDPQGKTAEDQAEVWFAKVAKGAGKPYKATGPTYFPHLQG
;
A
#
# COMPACT_ATOMS: atom_id res chain seq x y z
N MET A 1 -32.75 -5.48 -0.47
CA MET A 1 -32.31 -6.56 0.45
C MET A 1 -32.25 -5.98 1.86
N ARG A 2 -32.82 -6.67 2.85
CA ARG A 2 -32.81 -6.22 4.25
C ARG A 2 -31.37 -6.28 4.78
N GLN A 3 -30.92 -5.25 5.49
CA GLN A 3 -29.66 -5.25 6.23
C GLN A 3 -29.65 -6.44 7.19
N ALA A 4 -28.85 -7.46 6.89
CA ALA A 4 -28.45 -8.44 7.88
C ALA A 4 -27.50 -7.73 8.85
N GLY A 5 -27.78 -7.81 10.15
CA GLY A 5 -26.92 -7.25 11.18
C GLY A 5 -25.52 -7.86 11.09
N TRP A 6 -24.50 -7.01 11.20
CA TRP A 6 -23.11 -7.43 11.27
C TRP A 6 -22.90 -8.35 12.48
N PRO A 7 -22.16 -9.46 12.33
CA PRO A 7 -21.77 -10.27 13.49
C PRO A 7 -20.90 -9.44 14.43
N THR A 8 -21.07 -9.67 15.73
CA THR A 8 -20.23 -9.12 16.81
C THR A 8 -18.75 -9.43 16.52
N PRO A 9 -17.80 -8.52 16.82
CA PRO A 9 -16.38 -8.80 16.66
C PRO A 9 -16.00 -10.10 17.37
N LEU A 10 -15.27 -10.96 16.69
CA LEU A 10 -14.75 -12.21 17.26
C LEU A 10 -13.77 -11.85 18.39
N ALA A 11 -13.91 -12.51 19.54
CA ALA A 11 -13.00 -12.34 20.67
C ALA A 11 -11.58 -12.75 20.24
N GLY A 12 -10.70 -11.77 20.03
CA GLY A 12 -9.34 -11.97 19.52
C GLY A 12 -8.83 -10.89 18.58
N GLU A 13 -9.70 -10.01 18.05
CA GLU A 13 -9.23 -8.75 17.46
C GLU A 13 -8.52 -7.93 18.54
N GLY A 14 -7.32 -7.43 18.24
CA GLY A 14 -6.53 -6.65 19.20
C GLY A 14 -7.36 -5.48 19.77
N ASP A 15 -7.08 -5.10 21.00
CA ASP A 15 -7.85 -4.06 21.67
C ASP A 15 -7.63 -2.70 20.97
N PRO A 16 -8.66 -2.10 20.32
CA PRO A 16 -8.54 -0.82 19.63
C PRO A 16 -8.24 0.34 20.60
N THR A 17 -8.39 0.14 21.91
CA THR A 17 -7.96 1.12 22.93
C THR A 17 -6.45 1.12 23.14
N THR A 18 -5.75 0.05 22.75
CA THR A 18 -4.28 -0.10 22.87
C THR A 18 -3.55 0.03 21.53
N ASN A 19 -4.24 -0.19 20.40
CA ASN A 19 -3.72 0.07 19.07
C ASN A 19 -4.72 0.94 18.28
N PRO A 20 -4.50 2.27 18.17
CA PRO A 20 -5.40 3.19 17.49
C PRO A 20 -5.49 2.98 15.96
N LEU A 21 -4.69 2.05 15.42
CA LEU A 21 -4.66 1.67 14.01
C LEU A 21 -5.58 0.48 13.69
N LEU A 22 -6.14 -0.19 14.71
CA LEU A 22 -7.16 -1.21 14.48
C LEU A 22 -8.49 -0.56 14.13
N PRO A 23 -9.21 -1.05 13.10
CA PRO A 23 -10.49 -0.46 12.70
C PRO A 23 -11.48 -0.47 13.87
N GLY A 24 -11.77 0.71 14.44
CA GLY A 24 -12.77 0.88 15.50
C GLY A 24 -14.23 0.78 15.00
N GLY A 25 -14.42 0.49 13.71
CA GLY A 25 -15.72 0.37 13.04
C GLY A 25 -15.59 0.37 11.52
N ALA A 26 -16.63 -0.11 10.83
CA ALA A 26 -16.74 -0.03 9.39
C ALA A 26 -17.19 1.38 8.96
N HIS A 27 -16.46 2.00 8.04
CA HIS A 27 -16.81 3.32 7.50
C HIS A 27 -16.95 3.25 5.97
N PRO A 28 -18.07 3.74 5.40
CA PRO A 28 -18.20 3.80 3.96
C PRO A 28 -17.18 4.78 3.39
N MET A 29 -16.38 4.34 2.43
CA MET A 29 -15.45 5.23 1.72
C MET A 29 -16.24 6.12 0.75
N PRO A 30 -16.27 7.45 0.94
CA PRO A 30 -17.19 8.31 0.20
C PRO A 30 -16.73 8.67 -1.22
N PHE A 31 -15.59 8.16 -1.71
CA PHE A 31 -15.04 8.65 -2.98
C PHE A 31 -14.28 7.64 -3.85
N TRP A 32 -14.33 7.89 -5.16
CA TRP A 32 -13.48 7.37 -6.25
C TRP A 32 -12.36 8.37 -6.55
N LEU A 33 -11.09 8.20 -6.14
CA LEU A 33 -9.94 9.12 -6.41
C LEU A 33 -10.29 10.38 -7.25
N GLN A 34 -10.65 11.51 -6.61
CA GLN A 34 -11.33 12.59 -7.36
C GLN A 34 -10.51 13.13 -8.52
N ALA A 35 -11.13 13.31 -9.68
CA ALA A 35 -10.53 14.07 -10.77
C ALA A 35 -10.25 15.52 -10.32
N GLY A 36 -9.00 15.98 -10.42
CA GLY A 36 -8.59 17.36 -10.15
C GLY A 36 -8.10 17.68 -8.73
N GLY A 37 -8.04 16.72 -7.80
CA GLY A 37 -7.24 16.86 -6.57
C GLY A 37 -5.73 16.86 -6.87
N LYS A 38 -4.86 17.19 -5.91
CA LYS A 38 -3.39 17.04 -6.08
C LYS A 38 -2.97 15.57 -6.31
N ASP A 39 -3.87 14.65 -5.98
CA ASP A 39 -3.92 13.21 -6.16
C ASP A 39 -4.83 12.76 -7.33
N GLY A 40 -5.59 13.69 -7.91
CA GLY A 40 -6.50 13.45 -9.02
C GLY A 40 -5.79 13.30 -10.36
N SER A 41 -5.88 12.12 -10.95
CA SER A 41 -5.49 11.72 -12.32
C SER A 41 -4.04 11.26 -12.61
N THR A 42 -3.09 11.30 -11.66
CA THR A 42 -1.70 10.87 -11.96
C THR A 42 -1.09 9.80 -11.08
N PHE A 43 -1.63 9.49 -9.90
CA PHE A 43 -0.93 8.60 -8.97
C PHE A 43 -1.05 7.11 -9.33
N ALA A 44 -2.12 6.69 -10.02
CA ALA A 44 -2.34 5.28 -10.35
C ALA A 44 -2.99 5.03 -11.72
N SER A 45 -3.11 6.02 -12.61
CA SER A 45 -3.87 5.87 -13.87
C SER A 45 -3.39 4.71 -14.74
N GLY A 46 -2.08 4.46 -14.78
CA GLY A 46 -1.50 3.28 -15.44
C GLY A 46 -1.77 1.97 -14.69
N PRO A 47 -1.30 1.80 -13.43
CA PRO A 47 -1.33 0.50 -12.75
C PRO A 47 -2.65 0.12 -12.05
N GLY A 48 -3.57 1.06 -11.79
CA GLY A 48 -4.77 0.77 -10.97
C GLY A 48 -5.90 1.79 -11.01
N GLY A 49 -5.89 2.73 -11.96
CA GLY A 49 -6.83 3.85 -12.02
C GLY A 49 -8.02 3.62 -12.96
N VAL A 50 -8.18 2.41 -13.50
CA VAL A 50 -9.32 2.07 -14.37
C VAL A 50 -10.59 1.98 -13.53
N ILE A 51 -11.63 2.71 -13.92
CA ILE A 51 -12.98 2.62 -13.35
C ILE A 51 -13.83 1.77 -14.28
N SER A 52 -14.51 0.76 -13.74
CA SER A 52 -15.33 -0.18 -14.51
C SER A 52 -16.58 -0.62 -13.76
N SER A 53 -17.42 -1.43 -14.42
CA SER A 53 -18.60 -2.07 -13.86
C SER A 53 -18.52 -3.58 -14.08
N ILE A 54 -19.27 -4.37 -13.31
CA ILE A 54 -19.32 -5.83 -13.53
C ILE A 54 -19.78 -6.19 -14.94
N ASN A 55 -20.65 -5.37 -15.55
CA ASN A 55 -21.12 -5.56 -16.92
C ASN A 55 -20.01 -5.34 -17.95
N ASP A 56 -19.15 -4.36 -17.74
CA ASP A 56 -18.05 -4.07 -18.66
C ASP A 56 -16.89 -5.05 -18.49
N VAL A 57 -16.60 -5.44 -17.25
CA VAL A 57 -15.66 -6.53 -16.94
C VAL A 57 -16.13 -7.84 -17.57
N ALA A 58 -17.43 -8.16 -17.51
CA ALA A 58 -17.95 -9.37 -18.15
C ALA A 58 -17.74 -9.37 -19.67
N LYS A 59 -17.98 -8.24 -20.36
CA LYS A 59 -17.67 -8.09 -21.80
C LYS A 59 -16.18 -8.23 -22.09
N TRP A 60 -15.34 -7.65 -21.24
CA TRP A 60 -13.88 -7.72 -21.36
C TRP A 60 -13.38 -9.16 -21.19
N LEU A 61 -13.84 -9.89 -20.16
CA LEU A 61 -13.52 -11.30 -19.96
C LEU A 61 -13.98 -12.17 -21.13
N GLN A 62 -15.20 -11.95 -21.63
CA GLN A 62 -15.71 -12.68 -22.81
C GLN A 62 -14.84 -12.45 -24.05
N MET A 63 -14.37 -11.22 -24.28
CA MET A 63 -13.44 -10.90 -25.36
C MET A 63 -12.08 -11.61 -25.19
N LEU A 64 -11.54 -11.64 -23.96
CA LEU A 64 -10.28 -12.31 -23.66
C LEU A 64 -10.37 -13.84 -23.81
N ILE A 65 -11.48 -14.43 -23.37
CA ILE A 65 -11.77 -15.87 -23.55
C ILE A 65 -11.92 -16.20 -25.05
N SER A 66 -12.47 -15.26 -25.82
CA SER A 66 -12.64 -15.38 -27.27
C SER A 66 -11.40 -14.95 -28.06
N ASN A 67 -10.20 -15.17 -27.51
CA ASN A 67 -8.91 -14.85 -28.12
C ASN A 67 -8.81 -13.42 -28.69
N GLY A 68 -9.36 -12.44 -27.97
CA GLY A 68 -9.27 -11.04 -28.35
C GLY A 68 -10.41 -10.53 -29.24
N VAL A 69 -11.39 -11.39 -29.58
CA VAL A 69 -12.54 -11.06 -30.43
C VAL A 69 -13.75 -10.70 -29.55
N ASN A 70 -14.40 -9.59 -29.85
CA ASN A 70 -15.66 -9.24 -29.20
C ASN A 70 -16.79 -10.16 -29.69
N PRO A 71 -17.42 -10.98 -28.83
CA PRO A 71 -18.43 -11.96 -29.28
C PRO A 71 -19.72 -11.33 -29.82
N ALA A 72 -20.03 -10.08 -29.44
CA ALA A 72 -21.24 -9.39 -29.88
C ALA A 72 -21.09 -8.76 -31.27
N THR A 73 -19.88 -8.31 -31.63
CA THR A 73 -19.62 -7.59 -32.89
C THR A 73 -18.75 -8.37 -33.87
N ASN A 74 -18.15 -9.48 -33.44
CA ASN A 74 -17.15 -10.25 -34.17
C ASN A 74 -15.91 -9.44 -34.58
N ALA A 75 -15.68 -8.30 -33.94
CA ALA A 75 -14.51 -7.46 -34.20
C ALA A 75 -13.32 -7.94 -33.36
N THR A 76 -12.15 -8.09 -33.99
CA THR A 76 -10.89 -8.30 -33.29
C THR A 76 -10.47 -7.01 -32.58
N VAL A 77 -10.47 -7.04 -31.24
CA VAL A 77 -10.05 -5.93 -30.37
C VAL A 77 -8.58 -6.07 -30.01
N ILE A 78 -8.16 -7.30 -29.70
CA ILE A 78 -6.77 -7.67 -29.41
C ILE A 78 -6.38 -8.79 -30.38
N PRO A 79 -5.28 -8.67 -31.13
CA PRO A 79 -4.77 -9.78 -31.92
C PRO A 79 -4.43 -11.00 -31.03
N ALA A 80 -4.74 -12.21 -31.49
CA ALA A 80 -4.58 -13.42 -30.67
C ALA A 80 -3.12 -13.67 -30.27
N ASP A 81 -2.16 -13.37 -31.15
CA ASP A 81 -0.72 -13.47 -30.92
C ASP A 81 -0.24 -12.48 -29.84
N VAL A 82 -0.80 -11.28 -29.81
CA VAL A 82 -0.55 -10.30 -28.74
C VAL A 82 -1.06 -10.84 -27.40
N LEU A 83 -2.28 -11.39 -27.38
CA LEU A 83 -2.85 -11.97 -26.16
C LEU A 83 -2.03 -13.16 -25.63
N GLU A 84 -1.59 -14.05 -26.52
CA GLU A 84 -0.70 -15.16 -26.17
C GLU A 84 0.62 -14.64 -25.59
N THR A 85 1.23 -13.64 -26.23
CA THR A 85 2.48 -13.03 -25.78
C THR A 85 2.36 -12.45 -24.37
N VAL A 86 1.31 -11.66 -24.08
CA VAL A 86 1.16 -11.03 -22.75
C VAL A 86 0.73 -12.00 -21.65
N THR A 87 0.17 -13.16 -22.01
CA THR A 87 -0.23 -14.19 -21.05
C THR A 87 0.82 -15.27 -20.83
N THR A 88 1.91 -15.22 -21.60
CA THR A 88 3.06 -16.10 -21.41
C THR A 88 3.75 -15.73 -20.10
N GLY A 89 3.91 -16.73 -19.22
CA GLY A 89 4.66 -16.58 -17.99
C GLY A 89 6.15 -16.40 -18.29
N VAL A 90 6.69 -15.21 -18.05
CA VAL A 90 8.10 -14.89 -18.27
C VAL A 90 8.93 -14.97 -16.99
N THR A 91 8.27 -14.84 -15.84
CA THR A 91 8.91 -14.87 -14.51
C THR A 91 8.14 -15.82 -13.59
N VAL A 92 8.84 -16.64 -12.82
CA VAL A 92 8.21 -17.43 -11.75
C VAL A 92 7.82 -16.47 -10.63
N TRP A 93 6.54 -16.50 -10.24
CA TRP A 93 6.02 -15.65 -9.19
C TRP A 93 6.22 -16.33 -7.83
N PRO A 94 6.97 -15.72 -6.88
CA PRO A 94 7.32 -16.39 -5.63
C PRO A 94 6.20 -16.36 -4.59
N PHE A 95 5.20 -15.49 -4.74
CA PHE A 95 4.13 -15.30 -3.77
C PHE A 95 2.86 -16.07 -4.14
N THR A 96 3.00 -17.32 -4.58
CA THR A 96 1.85 -18.21 -4.77
C THR A 96 1.36 -18.74 -3.43
N GLU A 97 0.05 -18.94 -3.33
CA GLU A 97 -0.57 -19.55 -2.17
C GLU A 97 0.00 -20.96 -1.93
N ASN A 98 0.54 -21.18 -0.73
CA ASN A 98 1.17 -22.45 -0.37
C ASN A 98 0.12 -23.48 0.08
N TYR A 99 -0.80 -23.80 -0.84
CA TYR A 99 -1.85 -24.80 -0.65
C TYR A 99 -1.82 -25.83 -1.76
N PRO A 100 -2.16 -27.11 -1.49
CA PRO A 100 -2.11 -28.18 -2.49
C PRO A 100 -3.08 -28.00 -3.67
N GLU A 101 -4.05 -27.10 -3.53
CA GLU A 101 -4.98 -26.75 -4.60
C GLU A 101 -4.35 -25.95 -5.74
N PHE A 102 -3.17 -25.35 -5.54
CA PHE A 102 -2.48 -24.50 -6.52
C PHE A 102 -1.18 -25.11 -7.06
N SER A 103 -0.88 -24.83 -8.33
CA SER A 103 0.47 -24.99 -8.86
C SER A 103 1.33 -23.76 -8.61
N ALA A 104 2.63 -23.84 -8.92
CA ALA A 104 3.47 -22.66 -9.04
C ALA A 104 2.84 -21.65 -10.01
N SER A 105 2.94 -20.36 -9.68
CA SER A 105 2.45 -19.29 -10.55
C SER A 105 3.59 -18.66 -11.34
N THR A 106 3.25 -18.12 -12.50
CA THR A 106 4.15 -17.30 -13.32
C THR A 106 3.50 -15.95 -13.61
N TYR A 107 4.31 -14.94 -13.93
CA TYR A 107 3.85 -13.61 -14.29
C TYR A 107 4.29 -13.24 -15.71
N GLY A 108 3.37 -12.65 -16.46
CA GLY A 108 3.55 -12.18 -17.84
C GLY A 108 3.40 -10.66 -17.97
N GLY A 109 2.81 -10.22 -19.07
CA GLY A 109 2.41 -8.84 -19.32
C GLY A 109 1.22 -8.41 -18.46
N GLY A 110 1.45 -8.23 -17.16
CA GLY A 110 0.44 -7.71 -16.24
C GLY A 110 -0.60 -8.75 -15.79
N GLN A 111 -0.28 -10.04 -15.84
CA GLN A 111 -1.21 -11.15 -15.52
C GLN A 111 -0.45 -12.32 -14.91
N TYR A 112 -1.09 -13.02 -13.97
CA TYR A 112 -0.64 -14.28 -13.41
C TYR A 112 -1.16 -15.45 -14.23
N LYS A 113 -0.36 -16.50 -14.37
CA LYS A 113 -0.79 -17.79 -14.90
C LYS A 113 -0.45 -18.89 -13.91
N SER A 114 -1.42 -19.72 -13.58
CA SER A 114 -1.29 -20.84 -12.66
C SER A 114 -2.35 -21.90 -12.97
N ASN A 115 -2.52 -22.85 -12.06
CA ASN A 115 -3.53 -23.90 -12.09
C ASN A 115 -4.23 -23.96 -10.73
N TYR A 116 -5.56 -24.15 -10.75
CA TYR A 116 -6.36 -24.44 -9.58
C TYR A 116 -7.02 -25.81 -9.75
N ARG A 117 -6.54 -26.80 -9.00
CA ARG A 117 -7.12 -28.16 -8.92
C ARG A 117 -7.33 -28.84 -10.28
N GLY A 118 -6.41 -28.63 -11.22
CA GLY A 118 -6.46 -29.19 -12.57
C GLY A 118 -6.96 -28.23 -13.65
N HIS A 119 -7.41 -27.03 -13.27
CA HIS A 119 -7.89 -26.01 -14.22
C HIS A 119 -6.89 -24.88 -14.41
N ASP A 120 -6.41 -24.72 -15.64
CA ASP A 120 -5.47 -23.65 -15.98
C ASP A 120 -6.17 -22.29 -15.97
N LEU A 121 -5.57 -21.35 -15.25
CA LEU A 121 -6.12 -20.02 -15.07
C LEU A 121 -5.15 -18.93 -15.46
N ILE A 122 -5.72 -17.84 -15.95
CA ILE A 122 -5.03 -16.56 -16.17
C ILE A 122 -5.79 -15.50 -15.38
N GLU A 123 -5.09 -14.74 -14.55
CA GLU A 123 -5.76 -13.82 -13.65
C GLU A 123 -4.99 -12.54 -13.35
N HIS A 124 -5.71 -11.58 -12.79
CA HIS A 124 -5.12 -10.42 -12.13
C HIS A 124 -6.02 -9.96 -10.99
N GLY A 125 -5.41 -9.64 -9.86
CA GLY A 125 -6.07 -8.95 -8.75
C GLY A 125 -6.09 -7.44 -8.97
N GLY A 126 -6.78 -6.71 -8.11
CA GLY A 126 -6.66 -5.26 -8.06
C GLY A 126 -7.02 -4.81 -6.67
N ASP A 127 -6.11 -4.08 -6.04
CA ASP A 127 -6.23 -3.67 -4.65
C ASP A 127 -5.93 -2.18 -4.56
N VAL A 128 -6.99 -1.39 -4.35
CA VAL A 128 -6.91 0.02 -3.98
C VAL A 128 -7.70 0.21 -2.70
N GLN A 129 -7.50 1.34 -2.01
CA GLN A 129 -8.12 1.54 -0.70
C GLN A 129 -9.64 1.38 -0.78
N GLY A 130 -10.19 0.46 0.01
CA GLY A 130 -11.62 0.17 0.08
C GLY A 130 -12.24 -0.47 -1.17
N PHE A 131 -11.44 -0.85 -2.19
CA PHE A 131 -11.94 -1.57 -3.36
C PHE A 131 -10.98 -2.68 -3.78
N HIS A 132 -11.48 -3.92 -3.77
CA HIS A 132 -10.73 -5.10 -4.20
C HIS A 132 -11.42 -5.78 -5.37
N SER A 133 -10.62 -6.28 -6.30
CA SER A 133 -11.10 -7.01 -7.47
C SER A 133 -10.27 -8.25 -7.74
N ALA A 134 -10.91 -9.28 -8.28
CA ALA A 134 -10.21 -10.34 -9.00
C ALA A 134 -10.91 -10.64 -10.31
N PHE A 135 -10.09 -10.83 -11.32
CA PHE A 135 -10.51 -11.26 -12.65
C PHE A 135 -9.73 -12.51 -13.00
N THR A 136 -10.44 -13.62 -13.18
CA THR A 136 -9.84 -14.91 -13.55
C THR A 136 -10.55 -15.45 -14.78
N ARG A 137 -9.79 -15.93 -15.76
CA ARG A 137 -10.32 -16.65 -16.92
C ARG A 137 -9.68 -18.02 -17.08
N PHE A 138 -10.47 -18.93 -17.63
CA PHE A 138 -10.18 -20.35 -17.83
C PHE A 138 -10.25 -20.63 -19.34
N PRO A 139 -9.12 -20.54 -20.07
CA PRO A 139 -9.11 -20.58 -21.52
C PRO A 139 -9.62 -21.88 -22.13
N PHE A 140 -9.45 -23.02 -21.45
CA PHE A 140 -9.86 -24.33 -21.98
C PHE A 140 -11.34 -24.61 -21.76
N GLU A 141 -11.93 -24.03 -20.73
CA GLU A 141 -13.33 -24.20 -20.34
C GLU A 141 -14.24 -23.12 -20.92
N GLY A 142 -13.67 -22.05 -21.49
CA GLY A 142 -14.45 -20.94 -22.03
C GLY A 142 -15.16 -20.12 -20.94
N ALA A 143 -14.62 -20.11 -19.72
CA ALA A 143 -15.26 -19.53 -18.55
C ALA A 143 -14.45 -18.38 -17.93
N GLY A 144 -15.14 -17.50 -17.20
CA GLY A 144 -14.52 -16.38 -16.50
C GLY A 144 -15.26 -16.02 -15.22
N VAL A 145 -14.52 -15.59 -14.21
CA VAL A 145 -15.00 -15.18 -12.90
C VAL A 145 -14.50 -13.78 -12.61
N ALA A 146 -15.40 -12.89 -12.20
CA ALA A 146 -15.08 -11.54 -11.77
C ALA A 146 -15.72 -11.27 -10.41
N ILE A 147 -14.91 -10.87 -9.43
CA ILE A 147 -15.37 -10.45 -8.10
C ILE A 147 -14.95 -9.00 -7.90
N LEU A 148 -15.89 -8.17 -7.45
CA LEU A 148 -15.67 -6.79 -7.04
C LEU A 148 -16.17 -6.64 -5.60
N SER A 149 -15.32 -6.14 -4.71
CA SER A 149 -15.63 -5.88 -3.31
C SER A 149 -15.32 -4.42 -2.97
N ASN A 150 -16.17 -3.82 -2.15
CA ASN A 150 -16.00 -2.47 -1.61
C ASN A 150 -15.74 -2.50 -0.08
N ASP A 151 -15.02 -3.53 0.35
CA ASP A 151 -14.51 -3.76 1.70
C ASP A 151 -12.98 -3.76 1.63
N ASP A 152 -12.26 -3.54 2.73
CA ASP A 152 -10.79 -3.51 2.78
C ASP A 152 -10.18 -4.85 3.23
N LEU A 153 -11.03 -5.85 3.48
CA LEU A 153 -10.62 -7.23 3.73
C LEU A 153 -10.49 -8.01 2.41
N PHE A 154 -9.34 -7.95 1.76
CA PHE A 154 -9.11 -8.65 0.48
C PHE A 154 -9.40 -10.16 0.52
N TYR A 155 -9.26 -10.81 1.68
CA TYR A 155 -9.57 -12.24 1.86
C TYR A 155 -11.02 -12.63 1.50
N ILE A 156 -11.98 -11.73 1.69
CA ILE A 156 -13.39 -12.04 1.36
C ILE A 156 -13.56 -12.26 -0.14
N ARG A 157 -12.86 -11.45 -0.95
CA ARG A 157 -12.89 -11.50 -2.41
C ARG A 157 -12.33 -12.84 -2.89
N ASP A 158 -11.23 -13.31 -2.31
CA ASP A 158 -10.60 -14.57 -2.70
C ASP A 158 -11.38 -15.80 -2.20
N THR A 159 -11.96 -15.73 -0.99
CA THR A 159 -12.86 -16.76 -0.47
C THR A 159 -14.04 -17.00 -1.40
N ILE A 160 -14.70 -15.91 -1.85
CA ILE A 160 -15.83 -16.00 -2.78
C ILE A 160 -15.35 -16.52 -4.14
N ARG A 161 -14.21 -16.02 -4.64
CA ARG A 161 -13.63 -16.44 -5.92
C ARG A 161 -13.43 -17.95 -5.96
N TYR A 162 -12.76 -18.54 -4.97
CA TYR A 162 -12.49 -19.97 -4.96
C TYR A 162 -13.74 -20.81 -4.73
N ARG A 163 -14.69 -20.32 -3.93
CA ARG A 163 -16.00 -20.97 -3.80
C ARG A 163 -16.74 -21.04 -5.15
N VAL A 164 -16.71 -19.96 -5.92
CA VAL A 164 -17.33 -19.91 -7.26
C VAL A 164 -16.60 -20.86 -8.22
N MET A 165 -15.27 -20.96 -8.15
CA MET A 165 -14.50 -21.90 -8.98
C MET A 165 -14.82 -23.35 -8.65
N ASP A 166 -14.92 -23.70 -7.36
CA ASP A 166 -15.31 -25.05 -6.93
C ASP A 166 -16.71 -25.40 -7.48
N GLU A 167 -17.68 -24.47 -7.40
CA GLU A 167 -19.02 -24.69 -7.95
C GLU A 167 -19.03 -24.79 -9.49
N LEU A 168 -18.27 -23.93 -10.17
CA LEU A 168 -18.18 -23.89 -11.63
C LEU A 168 -17.66 -25.20 -12.23
N PHE A 169 -16.72 -25.86 -11.54
CA PHE A 169 -16.11 -27.10 -11.99
C PHE A 169 -16.64 -28.36 -11.29
N GLY A 170 -17.67 -28.22 -10.45
CA GLY A 170 -18.28 -29.34 -9.73
C GLY A 170 -17.32 -30.03 -8.75
N LEU A 171 -16.40 -29.27 -8.16
CA LEU A 171 -15.40 -29.77 -7.23
C LEU A 171 -15.94 -29.78 -5.80
N GLU A 172 -15.41 -30.68 -4.98
CA GLU A 172 -15.70 -30.68 -3.55
C GLU A 172 -15.24 -29.36 -2.91
N PRO A 173 -16.09 -28.67 -2.13
CA PRO A 173 -15.78 -27.35 -1.60
C PRO A 173 -14.61 -27.37 -0.64
N VAL A 174 -13.68 -26.43 -0.80
CA VAL A 174 -12.65 -26.17 0.22
C VAL A 174 -13.13 -25.07 1.16
N ASP A 175 -12.91 -25.25 2.47
CA ASP A 175 -13.22 -24.23 3.48
C ASP A 175 -12.17 -23.11 3.49
N TRP A 176 -12.20 -22.30 2.43
CA TRP A 176 -11.34 -21.13 2.27
C TRP A 176 -11.59 -20.06 3.33
N ASN A 177 -12.82 -19.95 3.82
CA ASN A 177 -13.18 -18.97 4.84
C ASN A 177 -12.40 -19.22 6.14
N THR A 178 -12.41 -20.46 6.65
CA THR A 178 -11.65 -20.79 7.85
C THR A 178 -10.15 -20.63 7.64
N ARG A 179 -9.61 -21.03 6.49
CA ARG A 179 -8.18 -20.85 6.15
C ARG A 179 -7.78 -19.37 6.20
N TYR A 180 -8.53 -18.50 5.54
CA TYR A 180 -8.19 -17.08 5.51
C TYR A 180 -8.45 -16.35 6.83
N GLN A 181 -9.44 -16.77 7.63
CA GLN A 181 -9.60 -16.27 8.99
C GLN A 181 -8.35 -16.51 9.85
N GLN A 182 -7.73 -17.69 9.73
CA GLN A 182 -6.49 -17.99 10.45
C GLN A 182 -5.33 -17.11 9.98
N VAL A 183 -5.21 -16.87 8.66
CA VAL A 183 -4.19 -15.96 8.11
C VAL A 183 -4.41 -14.53 8.60
N ALA A 184 -5.66 -14.05 8.62
CA ALA A 184 -6.01 -12.73 9.11
C ALA A 184 -5.65 -12.55 10.59
N VAL A 185 -6.00 -13.52 11.44
CA VAL A 185 -5.64 -13.52 12.86
C VAL A 185 -4.12 -13.52 13.04
N GLY A 186 -3.40 -14.39 12.32
CA GLY A 186 -1.94 -14.43 12.37
C GLY A 186 -1.30 -13.10 11.97
N THR A 187 -1.79 -12.49 10.89
CA THR A 187 -1.34 -11.17 10.43
C THR A 187 -1.59 -10.08 11.46
N ALA A 188 -2.78 -10.08 12.08
CA ALA A 188 -3.13 -9.12 13.14
C ALA A 188 -2.22 -9.27 14.37
N LEU A 189 -1.91 -10.50 14.79
CA LEU A 189 -1.01 -10.77 15.91
C LEU A 189 0.42 -10.29 15.61
N VAL A 190 0.93 -10.53 14.40
CA VAL A 190 2.24 -10.02 13.98
C VAL A 190 2.25 -8.49 13.98
N ARG A 191 1.25 -7.83 13.38
CA ARG A 191 1.13 -6.37 13.40
C ARG A 191 1.07 -5.82 14.83
N ALA A 192 0.29 -6.44 15.71
CA ALA A 192 0.21 -6.04 17.11
C ALA A 192 1.57 -6.16 17.82
N SER A 193 2.36 -7.19 17.51
CA SER A 193 3.70 -7.35 18.09
C SER A 193 4.70 -6.27 17.65
N LEU A 194 4.57 -5.76 16.42
CA LEU A 194 5.42 -4.69 15.89
C LEU A 194 5.12 -3.34 16.57
N VAL A 195 3.84 -3.06 16.82
CA VAL A 195 3.39 -1.83 17.50
C VAL A 195 3.73 -1.84 19.00
N ASN A 196 3.90 -3.01 19.61
CA ASN A 196 4.14 -3.17 21.06
C ASN A 196 5.62 -3.00 21.48
N THR A 197 6.51 -2.54 20.58
CA THR A 197 7.90 -2.20 20.94
C THR A 197 7.95 -0.81 21.58
N SER A 198 7.62 -0.75 22.87
CA SER A 198 7.66 0.49 23.63
C SER A 198 9.07 1.11 23.66
N ARG A 199 9.14 2.43 23.49
CA ARG A 199 10.37 3.20 23.65
C ARG A 199 10.92 3.02 25.07
N ALA A 200 12.20 2.68 25.18
CA ALA A 200 12.86 2.56 26.47
C ALA A 200 12.86 3.91 27.23
N ALA A 201 12.62 3.87 28.55
CA ALA A 201 12.62 5.08 29.39
C ALA A 201 13.96 5.85 29.35
N ASN A 202 15.06 5.14 29.12
CA ASN A 202 16.42 5.67 29.01
C ASN A 202 16.90 5.86 27.56
N ALA A 203 15.99 5.93 26.59
CA ALA A 203 16.36 6.10 25.19
C ALA A 203 17.14 7.40 24.96
N LYS A 204 18.28 7.26 24.28
CA LYS A 204 19.27 8.32 24.04
C LYS A 204 18.75 9.31 22.99
N PRO A 205 19.10 10.60 23.08
CA PRO A 205 18.77 11.55 22.03
C PRO A 205 19.55 11.26 20.73
N PRO A 206 19.05 11.72 19.56
CA PRO A 206 19.76 11.60 18.30
C PRO A 206 21.08 12.36 18.33
N THR A 207 22.01 11.89 17.51
CA THR A 207 23.30 12.55 17.30
C THR A 207 23.07 13.95 16.74
N GLY A 208 23.59 14.98 17.43
CA GLY A 208 23.33 16.39 17.07
C GLY A 208 22.03 16.98 17.65
N GLY A 209 21.23 16.19 18.35
CA GLY A 209 19.99 16.62 19.01
C GLY A 209 18.79 16.79 18.06
N PHE A 210 17.59 16.83 18.63
CA PHE A 210 16.32 16.85 17.88
C PHE A 210 16.19 18.03 16.91
N SER A 211 16.61 19.24 17.33
CA SER A 211 16.53 20.43 16.49
C SER A 211 17.38 20.32 15.22
N SER A 212 18.43 19.49 15.23
CA SER A 212 19.27 19.25 14.07
C SER A 212 18.57 18.41 13.00
N LEU A 213 17.45 17.77 13.28
CA LEU A 213 16.71 16.95 12.32
C LEU A 213 15.74 17.78 11.47
N VAL A 214 15.28 18.93 11.96
CA VAL A 214 14.36 19.79 11.19
C VAL A 214 15.01 20.31 9.91
N GLY A 215 14.25 20.32 8.82
CA GLY A 215 14.68 20.92 7.55
C GLY A 215 14.08 20.26 6.32
N ASN A 216 14.56 20.70 5.15
CA ASN A 216 14.19 20.13 3.87
C ASN A 216 15.08 18.93 3.53
N TYR A 217 14.47 17.91 2.97
CA TYR A 217 15.13 16.71 2.50
C TYR A 217 14.69 16.40 1.07
N SER A 218 15.61 15.86 0.27
CA SER A 218 15.38 15.53 -1.14
C SER A 218 15.72 14.08 -1.43
N ASN A 219 14.95 13.47 -2.32
CA ASN A 219 15.24 12.19 -2.94
C ASN A 219 15.06 12.34 -4.47
N LEU A 220 15.70 11.50 -5.28
CA LEU A 220 15.62 11.56 -6.75
C LEU A 220 14.36 10.88 -7.32
N GLY A 221 13.89 9.80 -6.69
CA GLY A 221 12.68 9.07 -7.07
C GLY A 221 11.40 9.58 -6.40
N TYR A 222 11.53 10.23 -5.25
CA TYR A 222 10.41 10.79 -4.48
C TYR A 222 10.48 12.32 -4.38
N THR A 223 9.35 12.96 -4.09
CA THR A 223 9.29 14.41 -3.89
C THR A 223 10.10 14.84 -2.66
N SER A 224 10.62 16.06 -2.71
CA SER A 224 11.29 16.65 -1.53
C SER A 224 10.27 16.88 -0.41
N VAL A 225 10.69 16.65 0.83
CA VAL A 225 9.85 16.76 2.02
C VAL A 225 10.44 17.77 3.01
N GLU A 226 9.57 18.48 3.73
CA GLU A 226 9.95 19.32 4.86
C GLU A 226 9.67 18.54 6.14
N LEU A 227 10.71 18.16 6.88
CA LEU A 227 10.58 17.43 8.14
C LEU A 227 10.30 18.43 9.26
N CYS A 228 9.08 18.39 9.79
CA CYS A 228 8.59 19.28 10.82
C CYS A 228 8.66 18.63 12.19
N GLN A 229 9.16 19.37 13.19
CA GLN A 229 9.06 18.94 14.58
C GLN A 229 7.64 19.20 15.10
N ILE A 230 6.98 18.16 15.59
CA ILE A 230 5.60 18.21 16.09
C ILE A 230 5.58 18.20 17.61
N VAL A 231 6.44 17.36 18.22
CA VAL A 231 6.56 17.23 19.68
C VAL A 231 8.03 17.33 20.10
N PRO A 232 8.39 18.27 21.00
CA PRO A 232 7.63 19.48 21.29
C PRO A 232 7.57 20.40 20.05
N PRO A 233 6.53 21.23 19.89
CA PRO A 233 6.46 22.16 18.78
C PRO A 233 7.63 23.17 18.86
N PRO A 234 8.28 23.51 17.74
CA PRO A 234 9.43 24.42 17.75
C PRO A 234 8.98 25.85 18.04
N SER A 235 9.86 26.63 18.67
CA SER A 235 9.63 28.07 18.92
C SER A 235 9.54 28.88 17.62
N SER A 236 10.09 28.37 16.53
CA SER A 236 9.97 28.92 15.18
C SER A 236 9.72 27.80 14.17
N ALA A 237 8.51 27.73 13.62
CA ALA A 237 8.15 26.81 12.54
C ALA A 237 7.95 27.58 11.22
N SER A 238 8.16 26.93 10.08
CA SER A 238 7.62 27.43 8.82
C SER A 238 6.10 27.45 8.87
N GLN A 239 5.45 28.25 8.01
CA GLN A 239 3.99 28.25 7.91
C GLN A 239 3.44 26.85 7.59
N ALA A 240 4.14 26.09 6.75
CA ALA A 240 3.77 24.72 6.41
C ALA A 240 3.86 23.78 7.63
N CYS A 241 4.95 23.84 8.39
CA CYS A 241 5.07 23.04 9.62
C CYS A 241 4.05 23.44 10.69
N GLY A 242 3.74 24.73 10.82
CA GLY A 242 2.69 25.20 11.74
C GLY A 242 1.30 24.65 11.36
N ALA A 243 0.96 24.70 10.08
CA ALA A 243 -0.31 24.15 9.57
C ALA A 243 -0.38 22.63 9.76
N LEU A 244 0.69 21.90 9.44
CA LEU A 244 0.76 20.45 9.65
C LEU A 244 0.60 20.10 11.13
N ALA A 245 1.34 20.76 12.02
CA ALA A 245 1.22 20.52 13.46
C ALA A 245 -0.20 20.78 13.96
N GLN A 246 -0.85 21.85 13.52
CA GLN A 246 -2.24 22.13 13.87
C GLN A 246 -3.17 21.00 13.41
N THR A 247 -3.09 20.59 12.14
CA THR A 247 -3.90 19.49 11.59
C THR A 247 -3.69 18.20 12.36
N LEU A 248 -2.45 17.81 12.64
CA LEU A 248 -2.15 16.56 13.35
C LEU A 248 -2.76 16.57 14.77
N HIS A 249 -2.62 17.67 15.51
CA HIS A 249 -3.16 17.75 16.87
C HIS A 249 -4.69 17.88 16.90
N SER A 250 -5.30 18.61 15.97
CA SER A 250 -6.75 18.84 15.97
C SER A 250 -7.55 17.68 15.37
N THR A 251 -6.99 17.06 14.33
CA THR A 251 -7.72 16.09 13.49
C THR A 251 -7.31 14.66 13.77
N PHE A 252 -6.04 14.43 14.14
CA PHE A 252 -5.50 13.09 14.38
C PHE A 252 -4.84 12.96 15.77
N PRO A 253 -5.51 13.37 16.87
CA PRO A 253 -4.90 13.38 18.19
C PRO A 253 -4.44 11.99 18.66
N SER A 254 -5.11 10.92 18.23
CA SER A 254 -4.73 9.54 18.54
C SER A 254 -3.39 9.09 17.94
N PHE A 255 -2.90 9.79 16.91
CA PHE A 255 -1.62 9.49 16.27
C PHE A 255 -0.45 10.21 16.94
N ILE A 256 -0.71 11.18 17.83
CA ILE A 256 0.32 12.03 18.44
C ILE A 256 0.43 11.75 19.94
N ASP A 257 1.52 11.11 20.35
CA ASP A 257 1.88 10.97 21.75
C ASP A 257 2.75 12.15 22.17
N SER A 258 2.18 13.04 23.00
CA SER A 258 2.86 14.23 23.51
C SER A 258 4.08 13.93 24.40
N SER A 259 4.25 12.69 24.88
CA SER A 259 5.39 12.26 25.68
C SER A 259 6.61 11.85 24.85
N ILE A 260 6.43 11.62 23.54
CA ILE A 260 7.48 11.12 22.65
C ILE A 260 7.87 12.22 21.65
N PRO A 261 9.17 12.58 21.56
CA PRO A 261 9.65 13.48 20.52
C PRO A 261 9.25 12.97 19.13
N THR A 262 8.52 13.80 18.39
CA THR A 262 7.83 13.39 17.17
C THR A 262 8.08 14.39 16.06
N PHE A 263 8.40 13.87 14.88
CA PHE A 263 8.48 14.63 13.64
C PHE A 263 7.43 14.14 12.65
N ALA A 264 7.07 14.98 11.70
CA ALA A 264 6.15 14.61 10.65
C ALA A 264 6.40 15.38 9.35
N PHE A 265 5.90 14.84 8.25
CA PHE A 265 5.86 15.51 6.95
C PHE A 265 4.66 14.99 6.14
N THR A 266 4.28 15.73 5.10
CA THR A 266 3.27 15.28 4.13
C THR A 266 3.94 14.61 2.94
N TRP A 267 3.37 13.52 2.44
CA TRP A 267 3.94 12.76 1.34
C TRP A 267 2.88 12.37 0.30
N ASP A 268 2.58 13.26 -0.64
CA ASP A 268 1.45 13.15 -1.58
C ASP A 268 1.63 12.15 -2.73
N ARG A 269 2.55 11.19 -2.62
CA ARG A 269 3.00 10.31 -3.73
C ARG A 269 3.18 8.85 -3.33
N VAL A 270 2.79 8.45 -2.13
CA VAL A 270 2.82 7.05 -1.68
C VAL A 270 1.49 6.81 -0.95
N ALA A 271 1.08 5.57 -0.71
CA ALA A 271 -0.22 5.18 -0.12
C ALA A 271 -0.61 5.84 1.24
N ALA A 272 0.15 6.81 1.75
CA ALA A 272 -0.11 7.66 2.91
C ALA A 272 0.03 9.15 2.57
N GLN A 273 -0.87 9.99 3.09
CA GLN A 273 -0.75 11.46 2.99
C GLN A 273 0.15 12.06 4.08
N TYR A 274 0.09 11.52 5.29
CA TYR A 274 0.80 11.99 6.47
C TYR A 274 1.78 10.93 6.94
N MET A 275 3.02 11.34 7.20
CA MET A 275 4.06 10.48 7.76
C MET A 275 4.49 11.03 9.11
N LYS A 276 4.57 10.16 10.12
CA LYS A 276 5.05 10.46 11.47
C LYS A 276 6.28 9.62 11.77
N LEU A 277 7.29 10.26 12.34
CA LEU A 277 8.52 9.68 12.86
C LEU A 277 8.53 9.88 14.38
N ALA A 278 8.16 8.83 15.12
CA ALA A 278 8.20 8.84 16.58
C ALA A 278 9.58 8.37 17.04
N HIS A 279 10.27 9.15 17.87
CA HIS A 279 11.60 8.79 18.35
C HIS A 279 11.57 7.45 19.08
N PHE A 280 12.51 6.56 18.74
CA PHE A 280 12.69 5.27 19.40
C PHE A 280 13.93 5.31 20.30
N ASP A 281 15.13 5.23 19.72
CA ASP A 281 16.41 5.36 20.43
C ASP A 281 17.51 5.92 19.52
N GLY A 282 18.26 6.91 20.02
CA GLY A 282 19.34 7.52 19.26
C GLY A 282 18.85 8.09 17.93
N ASN A 283 19.39 7.56 16.83
CA ASN A 283 19.03 8.00 15.48
C ASN A 283 17.86 7.21 14.87
N VAL A 284 17.21 6.31 15.62
CA VAL A 284 16.14 5.43 15.13
C VAL A 284 14.77 5.97 15.52
N PHE A 285 13.84 5.94 14.58
CA PHE A 285 12.47 6.42 14.72
C PHE A 285 11.50 5.42 14.13
N ASN A 286 10.36 5.20 14.77
CA ASN A 286 9.28 4.37 14.25
C ASN A 286 8.49 5.18 13.21
N LEU A 287 8.26 4.58 12.03
CA LEU A 287 7.48 5.19 10.97
C LEU A 287 6.00 4.84 11.14
N THR A 288 5.13 5.81 10.92
CA THR A 288 3.69 5.58 10.75
C THR A 288 3.20 6.44 9.61
N GLY A 289 2.50 5.85 8.64
CA GLY A 289 1.91 6.55 7.51
C GLY A 289 0.41 6.35 7.48
N TRP A 290 -0.35 7.42 7.25
CA TRP A 290 -1.81 7.31 7.11
C TRP A 290 -2.39 8.35 6.17
N THR A 291 -3.65 8.13 5.76
CA THR A 291 -4.44 9.06 4.97
C THR A 291 -5.73 9.41 5.69
N GLY A 292 -6.05 10.71 5.75
CA GLY A 292 -7.30 11.19 6.31
C GLY A 292 -8.43 11.11 5.29
N MET A 293 -9.51 10.42 5.64
CA MET A 293 -10.69 10.24 4.79
C MET A 293 -11.91 10.89 5.43
N PRO A 294 -12.70 11.68 4.68
CA PRO A 294 -13.96 12.19 5.19
C PRO A 294 -14.93 11.02 5.44
N THR A 295 -15.78 11.13 6.45
CA THR A 295 -16.75 10.07 6.78
C THR A 295 -18.18 10.41 6.38
N GLY A 296 -18.44 11.67 6.01
CA GLY A 296 -19.79 12.21 5.84
C GLY A 296 -20.57 12.39 7.15
N ASN A 297 -19.96 12.16 8.32
CA ASN A 297 -20.57 12.32 9.64
C ASN A 297 -20.01 13.55 10.36
N ALA A 298 -20.84 14.56 10.62
CA ALA A 298 -20.41 15.81 11.27
C ALA A 298 -19.79 15.62 12.67
N SER A 299 -20.18 14.56 13.40
CA SER A 299 -19.65 14.25 14.74
C SER A 299 -18.32 13.50 14.71
N SER A 300 -17.95 12.92 13.57
CA SER A 300 -16.67 12.25 13.34
C SER A 300 -16.23 12.52 11.91
N PRO A 301 -15.91 13.77 11.54
CA PRO A 301 -15.85 14.20 10.15
C PRO A 301 -14.74 13.52 9.35
N ILE A 302 -13.74 12.96 10.02
CA ILE A 302 -12.55 12.36 9.42
C ILE A 302 -12.23 11.04 10.12
N TRP A 303 -11.89 10.03 9.32
CA TRP A 303 -11.29 8.75 9.71
C TRP A 303 -9.86 8.68 9.16
N ALA A 304 -8.97 7.90 9.76
CA ALA A 304 -7.60 7.68 9.31
C ALA A 304 -7.38 6.23 8.85
N TYR A 305 -6.92 6.08 7.62
CA TYR A 305 -6.50 4.80 7.04
C TYR A 305 -4.99 4.61 7.24
N ASP A 306 -4.58 3.53 7.93
CA ASP A 306 -3.17 3.15 8.08
C ASP A 306 -2.63 2.58 6.76
N ALA A 307 -1.55 3.16 6.25
CA ALA A 307 -0.92 2.74 5.00
C ALA A 307 0.07 1.57 5.15
N GLY A 308 0.21 1.01 6.35
CA GLY A 308 0.95 -0.25 6.56
C GLY A 308 2.45 -0.11 6.78
N PHE A 309 2.92 1.05 7.27
CA PHE A 309 4.35 1.29 7.54
C PHE A 309 4.81 0.83 8.94
N SER A 310 3.98 0.08 9.68
CA SER A 310 4.22 -0.26 11.10
C SER A 310 5.40 -1.20 11.35
N SER A 311 5.91 -1.89 10.32
CA SER A 311 7.17 -2.66 10.38
C SER A 311 8.41 -1.85 9.99
N THR A 312 8.22 -0.61 9.52
CA THR A 312 9.29 0.22 8.97
C THR A 312 9.87 1.17 10.02
N ASN A 313 11.19 1.26 10.06
CA ASN A 313 11.90 2.26 10.85
C ASN A 313 12.55 3.30 9.97
N VAL A 314 12.86 4.44 10.57
CA VAL A 314 13.67 5.49 9.98
C VAL A 314 14.96 5.63 10.75
N VAL A 315 16.08 5.67 10.04
CA VAL A 315 17.41 5.87 10.61
C VAL A 315 18.00 7.16 10.08
N PHE A 316 18.36 8.06 10.99
CA PHE A 316 19.12 9.27 10.66
C PHE A 316 20.62 8.98 10.68
N GLY A 317 21.36 9.60 9.77
CA GLY A 317 22.80 9.46 9.78
C GLY A 317 23.51 10.14 8.63
N SER A 318 24.77 9.73 8.42
CA SER A 318 25.56 10.14 7.27
C SER A 318 25.12 9.38 6.01
N GLY A 319 25.13 10.07 4.89
CA GLY A 319 25.12 9.45 3.57
C GLY A 319 26.52 9.09 3.09
N SER A 320 26.56 8.31 2.01
CA SER A 320 27.74 7.84 1.27
C SER A 320 28.69 8.99 0.88
N ASN A 321 28.13 10.16 0.55
CA ASN A 321 28.89 11.36 0.17
C ASN A 321 29.25 12.29 1.34
N GLY A 322 29.12 11.82 2.59
CA GLY A 322 29.43 12.60 3.79
C GLY A 322 28.37 13.65 4.18
N GLY A 323 27.29 13.79 3.40
CA GLY A 323 26.10 14.55 3.79
C GLY A 323 25.32 13.87 4.92
N SER A 324 24.30 14.53 5.47
CA SER A 324 23.36 13.90 6.41
C SER A 324 22.00 13.68 5.78
N GLY A 325 21.21 12.78 6.35
CA GLY A 325 19.89 12.44 5.83
C GLY A 325 19.15 11.47 6.74
N PHE A 326 18.03 10.95 6.25
CA PHE A 326 17.35 9.82 6.86
C PHE A 326 16.98 8.77 5.82
N GLY A 327 17.02 7.52 6.24
CA GLY A 327 16.71 6.37 5.41
C GLY A 327 15.59 5.54 6.01
N PHE A 328 14.76 4.94 5.17
CA PHE A 328 13.79 3.94 5.59
C PHE A 328 14.42 2.56 5.56
N VAL A 329 14.18 1.78 6.61
CA VAL A 329 14.73 0.44 6.81
C VAL A 329 13.65 -0.52 7.32
N GLY A 330 13.80 -1.81 7.04
CA GLY A 330 12.90 -2.85 7.57
C GLY A 330 11.73 -3.20 6.65
N GLY A 331 11.97 -3.26 5.34
CA GLY A 331 11.04 -3.81 4.35
C GLY A 331 9.94 -2.85 3.93
N VAL A 332 10.27 -1.60 3.57
CA VAL A 332 9.30 -0.59 3.09
C VAL A 332 8.45 -1.14 1.94
N TRP A 333 9.09 -1.87 1.02
CA TRP A 333 8.45 -2.42 -0.17
C TRP A 333 8.21 -3.94 -0.08
N GLY A 334 8.38 -4.53 1.10
CA GLY A 334 7.94 -5.90 1.37
C GLY A 334 8.69 -6.98 0.59
N ALA A 335 10.01 -6.84 0.41
CA ALA A 335 10.80 -7.81 -0.35
C ALA A 335 10.97 -9.20 0.31
N GLN A 336 10.33 -9.43 1.48
CA GLN A 336 10.26 -10.63 2.34
C GLN A 336 11.53 -11.50 2.41
N ASP A 337 11.91 -12.14 1.31
CA ASP A 337 13.07 -13.05 1.20
C ASP A 337 14.36 -12.36 0.68
N SER A 338 14.27 -11.10 0.24
CA SER A 338 15.47 -10.34 -0.13
C SER A 338 16.17 -9.81 1.12
N PRO A 339 17.50 -9.95 1.24
CA PRO A 339 18.24 -9.34 2.32
C PRO A 339 18.04 -7.82 2.33
N ASP A 340 17.83 -7.25 3.52
CA ASP A 340 17.83 -5.80 3.70
C ASP A 340 19.16 -5.19 3.21
N PRO A 341 19.16 -3.95 2.70
CA PRO A 341 20.39 -3.25 2.34
C PRO A 341 21.39 -3.24 3.50
N GLN A 342 22.66 -3.50 3.19
CA GLN A 342 23.74 -3.55 4.19
C GLN A 342 24.85 -2.57 3.83
N GLY A 343 25.42 -1.93 4.84
CA GLY A 343 26.64 -1.15 4.68
C GLY A 343 27.02 -0.34 5.91
N LYS A 344 27.93 0.61 5.72
CA LYS A 344 28.60 1.35 6.80
C LYS A 344 27.87 2.62 7.16
N THR A 345 27.15 3.22 6.22
CA THR A 345 26.40 4.46 6.40
C THR A 345 24.91 4.21 6.55
N ALA A 346 24.16 5.21 7.01
CA ALA A 346 22.70 5.10 7.09
C ALA A 346 22.06 5.04 5.69
N GLU A 347 22.70 5.63 4.67
CA GLU A 347 22.27 5.52 3.28
C GLU A 347 22.47 4.11 2.74
N ASP A 348 23.59 3.44 3.05
CA ASP A 348 23.84 2.08 2.57
C ASP A 348 22.85 1.05 3.13
N GLN A 349 22.28 1.33 4.30
CA GLN A 349 21.31 0.47 4.99
C GLN A 349 19.86 0.78 4.58
N ALA A 350 19.63 1.84 3.81
CA ALA A 350 18.29 2.34 3.50
C ALA A 350 17.76 1.77 2.17
N GLU A 351 16.48 1.38 2.17
CA GLU A 351 15.74 1.10 0.93
C GLU A 351 15.34 2.41 0.22
N VAL A 352 15.07 3.45 1.01
CA VAL A 352 14.72 4.79 0.51
C VAL A 352 15.51 5.82 1.31
N TRP A 353 16.36 6.61 0.65
CA TRP A 353 17.21 7.62 1.29
C TRP A 353 16.82 9.05 0.95
N PHE A 354 16.61 9.88 1.97
CA PHE A 354 16.33 11.30 1.85
C PHE A 354 17.55 12.11 2.34
N ALA A 355 18.25 12.76 1.41
CA ALA A 355 19.40 13.60 1.73
C ALA A 355 18.96 14.97 2.26
N LYS A 356 19.60 15.46 3.32
CA LYS A 356 19.31 16.76 3.91
C LYS A 356 19.81 17.88 3.00
N VAL A 357 18.95 18.85 2.72
CA VAL A 357 19.29 20.03 1.90
C VAL A 357 19.92 21.10 2.78
N ALA A 358 21.11 21.57 2.41
CA ALA A 358 21.82 22.62 3.13
C ALA A 358 21.05 23.96 3.10
N LYS A 359 20.99 24.65 4.24
CA LYS A 359 20.41 26.01 4.34
C LYS A 359 21.20 26.95 3.41
N GLY A 360 20.57 27.43 2.34
CA GLY A 360 21.15 28.39 1.39
C GLY A 360 21.46 27.84 0.00
N ALA A 361 21.31 26.54 -0.25
CA ALA A 361 21.33 25.99 -1.60
C ALA A 361 20.03 26.38 -2.33
N GLY A 362 20.13 27.25 -3.32
CA GLY A 362 19.00 27.91 -3.98
C GLY A 362 18.02 26.95 -4.66
N LYS A 363 16.72 27.22 -4.42
CA LYS A 363 15.49 26.65 -5.00
C LYS A 363 15.38 25.11 -5.04
N PRO A 364 14.25 24.53 -4.59
CA PRO A 364 13.97 23.12 -4.83
C PRO A 364 14.02 22.87 -6.34
N TYR A 365 14.59 21.72 -6.73
CA TYR A 365 14.58 21.24 -8.10
C TYR A 365 13.13 21.33 -8.60
N LYS A 366 12.84 22.28 -9.50
CA LYS A 366 11.61 22.23 -10.27
C LYS A 366 11.72 20.94 -11.06
N ALA A 367 10.79 20.02 -10.88
CA ALA A 367 10.59 18.93 -11.82
C ALA A 367 10.43 19.56 -13.22
N THR A 368 11.50 19.58 -14.00
CA THR A 368 11.40 19.69 -15.44
C THR A 368 10.69 18.42 -15.87
N GLY A 369 9.62 18.56 -16.66
CA GLY A 369 8.80 17.45 -17.12
C GLY A 369 9.60 16.30 -17.73
N PRO A 370 8.95 15.15 -17.98
CA PRO A 370 9.64 13.92 -18.35
C PRO A 370 10.54 14.17 -19.56
N THR A 371 11.84 14.14 -19.31
CA THR A 371 12.84 13.99 -20.36
C THR A 371 12.79 12.51 -20.73
N TYR A 372 12.03 12.21 -21.78
CA TYR A 372 12.07 10.93 -22.46
C TYR A 372 13.54 10.58 -22.74
N PHE A 373 13.98 9.43 -22.25
CA PHE A 373 15.22 8.81 -22.72
C PHE A 373 15.06 8.49 -24.20
N PRO A 374 15.86 9.06 -25.11
CA PRO A 374 15.95 8.56 -26.46
C PRO A 374 17.00 7.44 -26.51
N HIS A 375 16.72 6.42 -27.31
CA HIS A 375 17.62 5.37 -27.80
C HIS A 375 17.83 4.12 -26.93
N LEU A 376 17.08 3.07 -27.28
CA LEU A 376 17.67 1.77 -27.63
C LEU A 376 16.96 1.26 -28.90
N GLN A 377 17.53 1.59 -30.06
CA GLN A 377 17.43 0.77 -31.26
C GLN A 377 18.80 0.13 -31.45
N GLY A 378 18.82 -1.18 -31.51
CA GLY A 378 19.95 -2.04 -31.83
C GLY A 378 19.40 -3.41 -32.14
#